data_AF-A0A4R6EJW0-F1
#
_entry.id   AF-A0A4R6EJW0-F1
#
_cell.length_a   1.000
_cell.length_b   1.000
_cell.length_c   1.000
_cell.angle_alpha   90.00
_cell.angle_beta   90.00
_cell.angle_gamma   90.00
#
_symmetry.space_group_name_H-M   'P 1'
#
loop_
_entity.id
_entity.type
_entity.pdbx_description
1 polymer ?
#
loop_
_entity_poly.entity_id
_entity_poly.type
_entity_poly.pdbx_seq_one_letter_code
_entity_poly.pdbx_strand_id
1 'polypeptide(L)'
;MVTGTTILKDQFGNETPFVISDGTEIGYGTCSKDGTTLRLRSNSQFVGRSIVVKPVGQEGEKIRLSISATDTVSTGIDEVGPADCRSQVVKTAGLDVSNVAATIADGATVEVPLGDPHYQLRLKLKGDTQ
;
A
#
# COMPACT_ATOMS: atom_id res chain seq x y z
N MET A 1 -0.81 -16.42 8.24
CA MET A 1 -0.51 -15.28 9.12
C MET A 1 0.89 -14.81 8.75
N VAL A 2 1.06 -13.57 8.30
CA VAL A 2 2.38 -12.99 7.99
C VAL A 2 2.82 -12.21 9.22
N THR A 3 4.07 -12.39 9.66
CA THR A 3 4.64 -11.69 10.81
C THR A 3 6.04 -11.20 10.44
N GLY A 4 6.31 -9.94 10.75
CA GLY A 4 7.63 -9.34 10.54
C GLY A 4 7.92 -8.30 11.62
N THR A 5 9.17 -7.90 11.71
CA THR A 5 9.64 -6.88 12.66
C THR A 5 10.60 -5.97 11.90
N THR A 6 10.51 -4.67 12.15
CA THR A 6 11.46 -3.68 11.64
C THR A 6 11.69 -2.62 12.67
N ILE A 7 12.83 -1.94 12.55
CA ILE A 7 13.09 -0.69 13.24
C ILE A 7 12.53 0.43 12.35
N LEU A 8 11.70 1.29 12.91
CA LEU A 8 11.07 2.42 12.18
C LEU A 8 11.94 3.69 12.21
N LYS A 9 13.03 3.66 12.96
CA LYS A 9 14.12 4.64 12.93
C LYS A 9 15.43 3.87 12.74
N ASP A 10 16.21 4.18 11.72
CA ASP A 10 17.51 3.54 11.55
C ASP A 10 18.51 4.01 12.63
N GLN A 11 19.71 3.43 12.62
CA GLN A 11 20.80 3.80 13.53
C GLN A 11 21.29 5.25 13.40
N PHE A 12 20.86 5.96 12.35
CA PHE A 12 21.15 7.37 12.10
C PHE A 12 19.95 8.28 12.45
N GLY A 13 18.86 7.71 12.99
CA GLY A 13 17.65 8.41 13.37
C GLY A 13 16.69 8.68 12.21
N ASN A 14 16.92 8.15 11.01
CA ASN A 14 16.04 8.34 9.87
C ASN A 14 14.81 7.46 9.97
N GLU A 15 13.65 8.03 9.68
CA GLU A 15 12.39 7.31 9.63
C GLU A 15 12.33 6.37 8.42
N THR A 16 12.22 5.06 8.67
CA THR A 16 12.20 4.03 7.62
C THR A 16 10.85 3.30 7.61
N PRO A 17 10.25 3.10 6.43
CA PRO A 17 9.00 2.37 6.33
C PRO A 17 9.24 0.86 6.47
N PHE A 18 8.31 0.18 7.13
CA PHE A 18 8.19 -1.28 7.03
C PHE A 18 7.52 -1.64 5.70
N VAL A 19 8.10 -2.57 4.96
CA VAL A 19 7.51 -3.09 3.73
C VAL A 19 7.65 -4.61 3.69
N ILE A 20 6.55 -5.31 3.55
CA ILE A 20 6.52 -6.72 3.11
C ILE A 20 5.60 -6.79 1.89
N SER A 21 6.09 -7.38 0.81
CA SER A 21 5.33 -7.53 -0.43
C SER A 21 5.63 -8.87 -1.08
N ASP A 22 4.59 -9.51 -1.58
CA ASP A 22 4.62 -10.73 -2.38
C ASP A 22 3.56 -10.61 -3.48
N GLY A 23 4.00 -10.52 -4.73
CA GLY A 23 3.12 -10.21 -5.84
C GLY A 23 3.87 -9.88 -7.12
N THR A 24 3.16 -9.29 -8.07
CA THR A 24 3.69 -8.97 -9.39
C THR A 24 3.16 -7.63 -9.90
N GLU A 25 3.90 -7.01 -10.80
CA GLU A 25 3.50 -5.79 -11.50
C GLU A 25 2.83 -6.18 -12.83
N ILE A 26 1.55 -5.84 -12.98
CA ILE A 26 0.83 -6.04 -14.24
C ILE A 26 0.95 -4.77 -15.08
N GLY A 27 1.63 -4.88 -16.22
CA GLY A 27 1.77 -3.78 -17.18
C GLY A 27 0.49 -3.54 -17.98
N TYR A 28 0.14 -2.27 -18.21
CA TYR A 28 -1.01 -1.87 -19.03
C TYR A 28 -0.79 -0.53 -19.74
N GLY A 29 -1.38 -0.37 -20.93
CA GLY A 29 -1.27 0.83 -21.74
C GLY A 29 -2.43 1.80 -21.52
N THR A 30 -2.16 3.10 -21.37
CA THR A 30 -3.19 4.13 -21.45
C THR A 30 -2.95 5.04 -22.65
N CYS A 31 -4.05 5.46 -23.28
CA CYS A 31 -4.06 6.39 -24.38
C CYS A 31 -4.79 7.66 -23.96
N SER A 32 -4.20 8.82 -24.22
CA SER A 32 -4.87 10.11 -24.11
C SER A 32 -4.69 10.93 -25.37
N LYS A 33 -5.71 11.73 -25.69
CA LYS A 33 -5.72 12.61 -26.86
C LYS A 33 -5.84 14.05 -26.39
N ASP A 34 -4.86 14.86 -26.76
CA ASP A 34 -4.81 16.29 -26.48
C ASP A 34 -4.85 17.03 -27.83
N GLY A 35 -6.05 17.44 -28.25
CA GLY A 35 -6.32 17.93 -29.59
C GLY A 35 -6.04 16.87 -30.68
N THR A 36 -5.01 17.11 -31.50
CA THR A 36 -4.55 16.18 -32.55
C THR A 36 -3.42 15.27 -32.09
N THR A 37 -2.86 15.49 -30.90
CA THR A 37 -1.72 14.72 -30.40
C THR A 37 -2.23 13.51 -29.60
N LEU A 38 -1.84 12.32 -30.05
CA LEU A 38 -2.07 11.08 -29.31
C LEU A 38 -0.86 10.78 -28.42
N ARG A 39 -1.13 10.47 -27.15
CA ARG A 39 -0.12 10.09 -26.15
C ARG A 39 -0.42 8.70 -25.63
N LEU A 40 0.55 7.80 -25.79
CA LEU A 40 0.53 6.47 -25.19
C LEU A 40 1.43 6.47 -23.95
N ARG A 41 0.96 5.86 -22.87
CA ARG A 41 1.74 5.65 -21.65
C ARG A 41 1.70 4.18 -21.27
N SER A 42 2.86 3.64 -20.96
CA SER A 42 2.98 2.36 -20.26
C SER A 42 2.90 2.62 -18.77
N ASN A 43 2.05 1.86 -18.08
CA ASN A 43 1.85 1.91 -16.64
C ASN A 43 1.99 0.49 -16.07
N SER A 44 2.14 0.39 -14.75
CA SER A 44 2.06 -0.87 -14.04
C SER A 44 1.16 -0.74 -12.82
N GLN A 45 0.56 -1.85 -12.42
CA GLN A 45 -0.20 -1.96 -11.19
C GLN A 45 0.24 -3.20 -10.42
N PHE A 46 0.66 -3.00 -9.17
CA PHE A 46 0.95 -4.09 -8.26
C PHE A 46 -0.31 -4.90 -7.96
N VAL A 47 -0.20 -6.23 -8.08
CA VAL A 47 -1.23 -7.19 -7.70
C VAL A 47 -0.59 -8.26 -6.83
N GLY A 48 -1.20 -8.52 -5.69
CA GLY A 48 -0.73 -9.50 -4.72
C GLY A 48 -0.94 -8.98 -3.30
N ARG A 49 -0.09 -9.46 -2.39
CA ARG A 49 -0.13 -9.12 -0.98
C ARG A 49 0.97 -8.12 -0.63
N SER A 50 0.62 -7.02 0.01
CA SER A 50 1.56 -6.03 0.50
C SER A 50 1.10 -5.39 1.79
N ILE A 51 2.03 -5.11 2.70
CA ILE A 51 1.82 -4.29 3.88
C ILE A 51 2.93 -3.25 3.91
N VAL A 52 2.54 -1.99 3.97
CA VAL A 52 3.44 -0.85 4.09
C VAL A 52 3.04 -0.08 5.35
N VAL A 53 3.97 0.07 6.30
CA VAL A 53 3.76 0.88 7.51
C VAL A 53 4.79 1.98 7.52
N LYS A 54 4.33 3.23 7.41
CA LYS A 54 5.18 4.42 7.39
C LYS A 54 5.02 5.20 8.68
N PRO A 55 6.10 5.52 9.41
CA PRO A 55 6.02 6.60 10.39
C PRO A 55 5.66 7.91 9.68
N VAL A 56 4.76 8.68 10.28
CA VAL A 56 4.37 10.03 9.80
C VAL A 56 4.61 11.11 10.85
N GLY A 57 5.11 10.71 12.02
CA GLY A 57 5.48 11.61 13.10
C GLY A 57 5.25 11.00 14.49
N GLN A 58 5.44 11.84 15.50
CA GLN A 58 5.31 11.48 16.90
C GLN A 58 4.43 12.51 17.63
N GLU A 59 3.60 12.01 18.55
CA GLU A 59 2.73 12.82 19.41
C GLU A 59 2.94 12.38 20.86
N GLY A 60 3.81 13.12 21.57
CA GLY A 60 4.27 12.71 22.90
C GLY A 60 5.00 11.37 22.86
N GLU A 61 4.55 10.41 23.65
CA GLU A 61 5.09 9.05 23.71
C GLU A 61 4.47 8.10 22.67
N LYS A 62 3.69 8.63 21.72
CA LYS A 62 2.99 7.84 20.69
C LYS A 62 3.57 8.09 19.31
N ILE A 63 3.71 7.03 18.52
CA ILE A 63 4.09 7.12 17.11
C ILE A 63 2.81 7.15 16.27
N ARG A 64 2.75 8.08 15.33
CA ARG A 64 1.72 8.13 14.29
C ARG A 64 2.22 7.39 13.05
N LEU A 65 1.39 6.50 12.53
CA LEU A 65 1.69 5.64 11.40
C LEU A 65 0.65 5.85 10.29
N SER A 66 1.10 5.77 9.05
CA SER A 66 0.27 5.60 7.86
C SER A 66 0.46 4.19 7.33
N ILE A 67 -0.64 3.44 7.22
CA ILE A 67 -0.65 2.04 6.84
C ILE A 67 -1.34 1.89 5.49
N SER A 68 -0.71 1.14 4.59
CA SER A 68 -1.36 0.60 3.40
C SER A 68 -1.29 -0.92 3.45
N ALA A 69 -2.39 -1.57 3.09
CA ALA A 69 -2.48 -3.02 3.00
C ALA A 69 -3.19 -3.39 1.70
N THR A 70 -2.58 -4.29 0.94
CA THR A 70 -3.11 -4.83 -0.30
C THR A 70 -3.12 -6.35 -0.17
N ASP A 71 -4.22 -6.97 -0.55
CA ASP A 71 -4.33 -8.41 -0.81
C ASP A 71 -5.29 -8.56 -1.99
N THR A 72 -4.74 -8.38 -3.18
CA THR A 72 -5.50 -8.38 -4.43
C THR A 72 -5.09 -9.50 -5.36
N VAL A 73 -6.05 -9.94 -6.15
CA VAL A 73 -5.84 -10.83 -7.29
C VAL A 73 -6.31 -10.14 -8.57
N SER A 74 -5.64 -10.40 -9.69
CA SER A 74 -6.06 -9.87 -10.98
C SER A 74 -7.24 -10.67 -11.48
N THR A 75 -8.29 -9.98 -11.92
CA THR A 75 -9.47 -10.58 -12.54
C THR A 75 -9.51 -10.36 -14.05
N GLY A 76 -8.51 -9.65 -14.59
CA GLY A 76 -8.35 -9.41 -16.03
C GLY A 76 -7.88 -7.99 -16.35
N ILE A 77 -7.95 -7.64 -17.63
CA ILE A 77 -7.68 -6.31 -18.15
C ILE A 77 -8.86 -5.92 -19.05
N ASP A 78 -9.49 -4.79 -18.75
CA ASP A 78 -10.55 -4.22 -19.57
C ASP A 78 -9.97 -3.20 -20.55
N GLU A 79 -10.55 -3.11 -21.74
CA GLU A 79 -10.32 -1.98 -22.65
C GLU A 79 -11.41 -0.92 -22.45
N VAL A 80 -10.98 0.33 -22.31
CA VAL A 80 -11.85 1.49 -22.11
C VAL A 80 -11.46 2.62 -23.07
N GLY A 81 -12.41 3.48 -23.38
CA GLY A 81 -12.20 4.63 -24.27
C GLY A 81 -12.63 4.37 -25.72
N PRO A 82 -12.49 5.39 -26.58
CA PRO A 82 -12.96 5.34 -27.97
C PRO A 82 -12.08 4.45 -28.85
N ALA A 83 -12.61 4.05 -30.01
CA ALA A 83 -11.92 3.15 -30.93
C ALA A 83 -10.57 3.70 -31.46
N ASP A 84 -10.44 5.03 -31.56
CA ASP A 84 -9.21 5.71 -32.00
C ASP A 84 -8.21 5.97 -30.86
N CYS A 85 -8.56 5.64 -29.62
CA CYS A 85 -7.68 5.80 -28.45
C CYS A 85 -8.14 4.89 -27.29
N ARG A 86 -7.85 3.59 -27.43
CA ARG A 86 -8.17 2.60 -26.39
C ARG A 86 -7.11 2.63 -25.29
N SER A 87 -7.58 2.65 -24.05
CA SER A 87 -6.80 2.45 -22.84
C SER A 87 -7.13 1.10 -22.22
N GLN A 88 -6.22 0.61 -21.39
CA GLN A 88 -6.40 -0.59 -20.60
C GLN A 88 -6.56 -0.22 -19.12
N VAL A 89 -7.33 -1.02 -18.39
CA VAL A 89 -7.46 -0.92 -16.94
C VAL A 89 -7.31 -2.32 -16.35
N VAL A 90 -6.34 -2.50 -15.47
CA VAL A 90 -6.19 -3.77 -14.73
C VAL A 90 -7.33 -3.87 -13.72
N LYS A 91 -8.07 -4.97 -13.78
CA LYS A 91 -9.11 -5.29 -12.82
C LYS A 91 -8.52 -6.13 -11.71
N THR A 92 -8.81 -5.71 -10.47
CA THR A 92 -8.41 -6.42 -9.27
C THR A 92 -9.62 -6.69 -8.39
N ALA A 93 -9.53 -7.74 -7.58
CA ALA A 93 -10.48 -8.05 -6.53
C ALA A 93 -9.71 -8.34 -5.23
N GLY A 94 -10.31 -8.01 -4.08
CA GLY A 94 -9.70 -8.20 -2.76
C GLY A 94 -9.56 -6.88 -1.99
N LEU A 95 -8.62 -6.86 -1.06
CA LEU A 95 -8.35 -5.70 -0.19
C LEU A 95 -7.36 -4.76 -0.88
N ASP A 96 -7.72 -3.49 -1.01
CA ASP A 96 -6.77 -2.43 -1.37
C ASP A 96 -7.08 -1.18 -0.54
N VAL A 97 -6.37 -1.03 0.57
CA VAL A 97 -6.52 0.10 1.49
C VAL A 97 -5.21 0.85 1.62
N SER A 98 -5.29 2.16 1.58
CA SER A 98 -4.13 3.04 1.64
C SER A 98 -4.32 4.15 2.65
N ASN A 99 -3.21 4.58 3.25
CA ASN A 99 -3.16 5.72 4.17
C ASN A 99 -4.09 5.61 5.38
N VAL A 100 -4.30 4.40 5.91
CA VAL A 100 -5.02 4.18 7.16
C VAL A 100 -4.14 4.70 8.30
N ALA A 101 -4.63 5.69 9.04
CA ALA A 101 -3.91 6.26 10.16
C ALA A 101 -4.02 5.36 11.40
N ALA A 102 -2.91 5.16 12.11
CA ALA A 102 -2.91 4.56 13.44
C ALA A 102 -1.93 5.28 14.36
N THR A 103 -2.26 5.32 15.66
CA THR A 103 -1.40 5.89 16.69
C THR A 103 -1.10 4.81 17.72
N ILE A 104 0.19 4.56 17.99
CA ILE A 104 0.64 3.49 18.88
C ILE A 104 1.52 4.07 19.98
N ALA A 105 1.16 3.80 21.23
CA ALA A 105 2.02 4.06 22.39
C ALA A 105 3.04 2.94 22.57
N ASP A 106 4.16 3.23 23.24
CA ASP A 106 5.15 2.19 23.54
C ASP A 106 4.54 1.01 24.33
N GLY A 107 4.97 -0.20 23.97
CA GLY A 107 4.45 -1.47 24.49
C GLY A 107 3.01 -1.82 24.08
N ALA A 108 2.25 -0.89 23.51
CA ALA A 108 0.85 -1.10 23.15
C ALA A 108 0.71 -1.95 21.88
N THR A 109 -0.43 -2.63 21.78
CA THR A 109 -0.89 -3.29 20.56
C THR A 109 -2.16 -2.62 20.10
N VAL A 110 -2.24 -2.29 18.81
CA VAL A 110 -3.45 -1.71 18.19
C VAL A 110 -3.90 -2.58 17.04
N GLU A 111 -5.21 -2.61 16.82
CA GLU A 111 -5.81 -3.16 15.61
C GLU A 111 -6.05 -2.03 14.61
N VAL A 112 -5.61 -2.25 13.37
CA VAL A 112 -5.77 -1.27 12.29
C VAL A 112 -7.10 -1.56 11.59
N PRO A 113 -8.02 -0.58 11.49
CA PRO A 113 -9.32 -0.79 10.86
C PRO A 113 -9.17 -0.81 9.33
N LEU A 114 -9.00 -2.01 8.77
CA LEU A 114 -8.87 -2.21 7.32
C LEU A 114 -10.21 -2.15 6.56
N GLY A 115 -11.34 -2.02 7.26
CA GLY A 115 -12.66 -1.86 6.64
C GLY A 115 -13.27 -3.15 6.07
N ASP A 116 -12.56 -4.26 6.09
CA ASP A 116 -13.04 -5.59 5.68
C ASP A 116 -12.86 -6.59 6.85
N PRO A 117 -13.94 -7.26 7.30
CA PRO A 117 -13.90 -8.15 8.46
C PRO A 117 -13.07 -9.44 8.25
N HIS A 118 -12.72 -9.79 7.01
CA HIS A 118 -11.88 -10.95 6.71
C HIS A 118 -10.39 -10.68 6.97
N TYR A 119 -10.00 -9.42 7.15
CA TYR A 119 -8.62 -9.00 7.33
C TYR A 119 -8.41 -8.39 8.71
N GLN A 120 -7.37 -8.86 9.39
CA GLN A 120 -6.93 -8.32 10.67
C GLN A 120 -5.45 -7.97 10.62
N LEU A 121 -5.14 -6.71 10.89
CA LEU A 121 -3.78 -6.24 11.07
C LEU A 121 -3.60 -5.72 12.49
N ARG A 122 -2.65 -6.32 13.21
CA ARG A 122 -2.26 -5.91 14.55
C ARG A 122 -0.83 -5.41 14.54
N LEU A 123 -0.63 -4.23 15.10
CA LEU A 123 0.67 -3.61 15.22
C LEU A 123 1.05 -3.53 16.69
N LYS A 124 2.29 -3.90 17.01
CA LYS A 124 2.84 -3.79 18.35
C LYS A 124 4.14 -3.00 18.28
N LEU A 125 4.23 -1.92 19.06
CA LEU A 125 5.49 -1.22 19.25
C LEU A 125 6.26 -1.89 20.38
N LYS A 126 7.54 -2.12 20.14
CA LYS A 126 8.50 -2.51 21.19
C LYS A 126 9.53 -1.39 21.27
N GLY A 127 9.65 -0.77 22.43
CA GLY A 127 10.80 0.07 22.75
C GLY A 127 12.10 -0.73 22.63
N ASP A 128 13.17 -0.06 22.24
CA ASP A 128 14.51 -0.63 22.31
C ASP A 128 14.81 -0.96 23.78
N THR A 129 14.92 -2.25 24.08
CA THR A 129 15.49 -2.67 25.35
C THR A 129 17.00 -2.51 25.20
N GLN A 130 17.53 -1.39 25.70
CA GLN A 130 18.96 -1.18 25.83
C GLN A 130 19.52 -2.03 26.98
#